data_AF-A0A7K5H444-F1
#
_entry.id   AF-A0A7K5H444-F1
#
_cell.length_a   1.000
_cell.length_b   1.000
_cell.length_c   1.000
_cell.angle_alpha   90.00
_cell.angle_beta   90.00
_cell.angle_gamma   90.00
#
_symmetry.space_group_name_H-M   'P 1'
#
loop_
_entity.id
_entity.type
_entity.pdbx_description
1 polymer ?
#
loop_
_entity_poly.entity_id
_entity_poly.type
_entity_poly.pdbx_seq_one_letter_code
_entity_poly.pdbx_strand_id
1 'polypeptide(L)'
;LAGTVPEEERCTVERADASLTYSLFLQRFAFSRPVILRGVTDNSAFRALCTREKLLAAFGARPVRLSTANTYSYHKVDLPFQEYVEQLLKPQDLARLGSDTLYFFGDNNFTEWGPLFQQYVPPTFRIPGTSPAYSFGIGGSGSGVPFHWHGPGYSEVIFGRKRWFLYPPEKTPHFHPNKTTLAWLHHTYPMLPLAERPLECTLRPGEVLYFPDRWWHATLNLDTSVFISTFLG
;
A
#
# COMPACT_ATOMS: atom_id res chain seq x y z
N LEU A 1 10.72 -15.78 17.28
CA LEU A 1 11.22 -14.39 17.38
C LEU A 1 10.68 -13.64 16.19
N ALA A 2 9.70 -12.75 16.39
CA ALA A 2 9.23 -11.87 15.34
C ALA A 2 10.36 -10.88 15.03
N GLY A 3 11.24 -11.26 14.09
CA GLY A 3 12.31 -10.40 13.63
C GLY A 3 11.69 -9.15 13.01
N THR A 4 12.22 -7.99 13.37
CA THR A 4 11.88 -6.72 12.72
C THR A 4 12.04 -6.86 11.22
N VAL A 5 10.97 -6.62 10.45
CA VAL A 5 11.03 -6.66 8.98
C VAL A 5 12.02 -5.60 8.51
N PRO A 6 13.02 -5.95 7.68
CA PRO A 6 14.09 -5.03 7.34
C PRO A 6 13.58 -3.86 6.49
N GLU A 7 14.00 -2.66 6.86
CA GLU A 7 13.86 -1.46 6.05
C GLU A 7 14.95 -1.43 4.95
N GLU A 8 14.78 -0.62 3.91
CA GLU A 8 15.85 -0.41 2.92
C GLU A 8 17.02 0.38 3.51
N GLU A 9 18.23 0.11 3.05
CA GLU A 9 19.41 0.90 3.44
C GLU A 9 19.32 2.34 2.94
N ARG A 10 18.81 2.51 1.72
CA ARG A 10 18.62 3.81 1.09
C ARG A 10 17.40 3.76 0.17
N CYS A 11 16.51 4.74 0.34
CA CYS A 11 15.43 4.97 -0.61
C CYS A 11 15.97 5.44 -1.96
N THR A 12 15.56 4.77 -3.03
CA THR A 12 15.96 5.05 -4.42
C THR A 12 14.85 5.72 -5.26
N VAL A 13 13.66 5.90 -4.68
CA VAL A 13 12.56 6.65 -5.30
C VAL A 13 12.77 8.15 -5.09
N GLU A 14 12.59 8.93 -6.16
CA GLU A 14 12.71 10.39 -6.09
C GLU A 14 11.65 10.98 -5.15
N ARG A 15 12.04 12.01 -4.39
CA ARG A 15 11.13 12.77 -3.54
C ARG A 15 10.90 14.18 -4.08
N ALA A 16 9.67 14.63 -4.00
CA ALA A 16 9.27 16.00 -4.25
C ALA A 16 8.45 16.53 -3.08
N ASP A 17 8.54 17.83 -2.85
CA ASP A 17 7.81 18.52 -1.78
C ASP A 17 6.67 19.39 -2.37
N ALA A 18 6.10 20.24 -1.52
CA ALA A 18 5.02 21.15 -1.89
C ALA A 18 5.38 22.18 -2.98
N SER A 19 6.66 22.32 -3.36
CA SER A 19 7.09 23.18 -4.47
C SER A 19 6.81 22.57 -5.86
N LEU A 20 6.51 21.27 -5.94
CA LEU A 20 6.19 20.61 -7.20
C LEU A 20 4.91 21.18 -7.81
N THR A 21 5.02 21.78 -8.99
CA THR A 21 3.87 22.29 -9.73
C THR A 21 3.14 21.17 -10.47
N TYR A 22 1.86 21.38 -10.76
CA TYR A 22 1.06 20.44 -11.55
C TYR A 22 1.65 20.18 -12.95
N SER A 23 2.13 21.23 -13.63
CA SER A 23 2.77 21.09 -14.94
C SER A 23 4.04 20.25 -14.88
N LEU A 24 4.87 20.46 -13.86
CA LEU A 24 6.11 19.71 -13.67
C LEU A 24 5.81 18.25 -13.29
N PHE A 25 4.76 18.01 -12.50
CA PHE A 25 4.28 16.66 -12.20
C PHE A 25 3.88 15.90 -13.46
N LEU A 26 3.06 16.51 -14.32
CA LEU A 26 2.65 15.91 -15.59
C LEU A 26 3.85 15.61 -16.50
N GLN A 27 4.78 16.55 -16.60
CA GLN A 27 5.94 16.41 -17.48
C GLN A 27 6.93 15.34 -17.00
N ARG A 28 7.16 15.21 -15.69
CA ARG A 28 8.25 14.38 -15.15
C ARG A 28 7.82 13.03 -14.57
N PHE A 29 6.58 12.91 -14.11
CA PHE A 29 6.16 11.76 -13.29
C PHE A 29 4.92 11.06 -13.84
N ALA A 30 3.84 11.79 -14.14
CA ALA A 30 2.52 11.24 -14.48
C ALA A 30 2.52 10.08 -15.49
N PHE A 31 3.42 10.10 -16.47
CA PHE A 31 3.49 9.08 -17.52
C PHE A 31 4.86 8.44 -17.65
N SER A 32 5.73 8.62 -16.66
CA SER A 32 7.13 8.23 -16.78
C SER A 32 7.61 7.40 -15.59
N ARG A 33 7.55 7.94 -14.36
CA ARG A 33 8.18 7.29 -13.20
C ARG A 33 7.51 7.65 -11.87
N PRO A 34 7.67 6.78 -10.85
CA PRO A 34 7.16 7.02 -9.51
C PRO A 34 7.83 8.21 -8.83
N VAL A 35 7.11 8.82 -7.89
CA VAL A 35 7.62 9.89 -7.03
C VAL A 35 6.95 9.82 -5.66
N ILE A 36 7.70 10.14 -4.62
CA ILE A 36 7.17 10.30 -3.27
C ILE A 36 6.95 11.78 -3.01
N LEU A 37 5.72 12.14 -2.68
CA LEU A 37 5.27 13.50 -2.42
C LEU A 37 5.19 13.72 -0.91
N ARG A 38 5.71 14.86 -0.45
CA ARG A 38 5.72 15.28 0.96
C ARG A 38 5.04 16.62 1.12
N GLY A 39 4.20 16.74 2.16
CA GLY A 39 3.53 18.00 2.49
C GLY A 39 2.51 18.45 1.45
N VAL A 40 1.94 17.50 0.69
CA VAL A 40 0.95 17.77 -0.38
C VAL A 40 -0.49 17.51 0.06
N THR A 41 -0.67 16.88 1.23
CA THR A 41 -1.96 16.60 1.87
C THR A 41 -1.88 16.98 3.36
N ASP A 42 -3.01 17.40 3.93
CA ASP A 42 -3.19 17.49 5.39
C ASP A 42 -4.30 16.52 5.81
N ASN A 43 -3.88 15.34 6.22
CA ASN A 43 -4.76 14.26 6.68
C ASN A 43 -4.77 14.14 8.21
N SER A 44 -4.46 15.20 8.95
CA SER A 44 -4.41 15.16 10.43
C SER A 44 -5.75 14.73 11.05
N ALA A 45 -6.87 15.24 10.53
CA ALA A 45 -8.22 14.86 10.97
C ALA A 45 -8.54 13.40 10.62
N PHE A 46 -8.28 12.98 9.37
CA PHE A 46 -8.47 11.61 8.92
C PHE A 46 -7.65 10.62 9.76
N ARG A 47 -6.38 10.93 10.00
CA ARG A 47 -5.48 10.14 10.85
C ARG A 47 -6.00 10.03 12.28
N ALA A 48 -6.52 11.10 12.84
CA ALA A 48 -7.10 11.09 14.18
C ALA A 48 -8.35 10.18 14.27
N LEU A 49 -9.05 9.90 13.16
CA LEU A 49 -10.16 8.95 13.09
C LEU A 49 -9.71 7.51 12.84
N CYS A 50 -8.53 7.32 12.26
CA CYS A 50 -7.96 6.01 11.90
C CYS A 50 -7.23 5.29 13.05
N THR A 51 -7.35 5.78 14.29
CA THR A 51 -6.83 5.07 15.47
C THR A 51 -7.57 3.76 15.69
N ARG A 52 -6.91 2.73 16.24
CA ARG A 52 -7.52 1.42 16.56
C ARG A 52 -8.84 1.58 17.34
N GLU A 53 -8.82 2.38 18.40
CA GLU A 53 -9.98 2.59 19.28
C GLU A 53 -11.18 3.18 18.53
N LYS A 54 -10.97 4.28 17.79
CA LYS A 54 -12.07 4.91 17.03
C LYS A 54 -12.58 4.05 15.88
N LEU A 55 -11.69 3.33 15.19
CA LEU A 55 -12.10 2.41 14.13
C LEU A 55 -12.94 1.26 14.69
N LEU A 56 -12.54 0.66 15.82
CA LEU A 56 -13.32 -0.38 16.48
C LEU A 56 -14.66 0.15 17.00
N ALA A 57 -14.68 1.33 17.61
CA ALA A 57 -15.91 1.94 18.11
C ALA A 57 -16.91 2.25 16.97
N ALA A 58 -16.44 2.72 15.82
CA ALA A 58 -17.31 3.11 14.71
C ALA A 58 -17.69 1.95 13.77
N PHE A 59 -16.79 0.98 13.58
CA PHE A 59 -16.90 -0.05 12.54
C PHE A 59 -16.79 -1.49 13.06
N GLY A 60 -16.52 -1.72 14.34
CA GLY A 60 -16.19 -3.04 14.91
C GLY A 60 -17.17 -4.17 14.54
N ALA A 61 -18.46 -3.92 14.68
CA ALA A 61 -19.50 -4.90 14.36
C ALA A 61 -19.79 -5.03 12.85
N ARG A 62 -19.27 -4.12 12.02
CA ARG A 62 -19.59 -4.09 10.58
C ARG A 62 -18.77 -5.15 9.85
N PRO A 63 -19.36 -5.85 8.87
CA PRO A 63 -18.62 -6.80 8.06
C PRO A 63 -17.58 -6.08 7.20
N VAL A 64 -16.39 -6.66 7.13
CA VAL A 64 -15.33 -6.28 6.18
C VAL A 64 -14.98 -7.47 5.31
N ARG A 65 -14.66 -7.19 4.05
CA ARG A 65 -14.16 -8.19 3.12
C ARG A 65 -12.63 -8.22 3.16
N LEU A 66 -12.08 -9.32 3.63
CA LEU A 66 -10.67 -9.61 3.60
C LEU A 66 -10.30 -10.32 2.31
N SER A 67 -9.10 -10.07 1.82
CA SER A 67 -8.55 -10.71 0.64
C SER A 67 -7.30 -11.49 0.99
N THR A 68 -7.01 -12.52 0.20
CA THR A 68 -5.70 -13.18 0.27
C THR A 68 -4.58 -12.27 -0.23
N ALA A 69 -3.43 -12.31 0.44
CA ALA A 69 -2.29 -11.44 0.19
C ALA A 69 -1.34 -11.98 -0.91
N ASN A 70 -1.82 -12.84 -1.80
CA ASN A 70 -1.11 -13.21 -3.02
C ASN A 70 -1.45 -12.23 -4.16
N THR A 71 -0.75 -12.38 -5.29
CA THR A 71 -0.83 -11.45 -6.45
C THR A 71 -2.26 -11.19 -6.94
N TYR A 72 -3.12 -12.21 -6.90
CA TYR A 72 -4.46 -12.16 -7.48
C TYR A 72 -5.58 -11.94 -6.46
N SER A 73 -5.31 -12.17 -5.18
CA SER A 73 -6.25 -11.92 -4.09
C SER A 73 -7.64 -12.56 -4.26
N TYR A 74 -7.74 -13.69 -4.99
CA TYR A 74 -9.04 -14.25 -5.41
C TYR A 74 -9.90 -14.79 -4.27
N HIS A 75 -9.28 -15.38 -3.25
CA HIS A 75 -10.04 -15.85 -2.10
C HIS A 75 -10.37 -14.68 -1.18
N LYS A 76 -11.66 -14.55 -0.85
CA LYS A 76 -12.24 -13.48 -0.05
C LYS A 76 -12.98 -14.07 1.15
N VAL A 77 -12.91 -13.39 2.29
CA VAL A 77 -13.61 -13.80 3.52
C VAL A 77 -14.27 -12.57 4.12
N ASP A 78 -15.56 -12.65 4.39
CA ASP A 78 -16.31 -11.59 5.07
C ASP A 78 -16.44 -11.93 6.56
N LEU A 79 -16.06 -11.01 7.44
CA LEU A 79 -16.17 -11.16 8.90
C LEU A 79 -16.25 -9.79 9.60
N PRO A 80 -16.69 -9.72 10.87
CA PRO A 80 -16.76 -8.46 11.60
C PRO A 80 -15.38 -7.79 11.71
N PHE A 81 -15.31 -6.48 11.50
CA PHE A 81 -14.05 -5.73 11.58
C PHE A 81 -13.30 -5.95 12.90
N GLN A 82 -14.03 -6.05 14.01
CA GLN A 82 -13.46 -6.34 15.32
C GLN A 82 -12.72 -7.68 15.34
N GLU A 83 -13.32 -8.72 14.78
CA GLU A 83 -12.70 -10.04 14.71
C GLU A 83 -11.42 -10.01 13.87
N TYR A 84 -11.40 -9.27 12.76
CA TYR A 84 -10.16 -9.06 12.00
C TYR A 84 -9.06 -8.43 12.86
N VAL A 85 -9.36 -7.29 13.49
CA VAL A 85 -8.38 -6.50 14.25
C VAL A 85 -7.89 -7.21 15.50
N GLU A 86 -8.74 -7.98 16.17
CA GLU A 86 -8.41 -8.63 17.44
C GLU A 86 -7.82 -10.02 17.27
N GLN A 87 -8.22 -10.75 16.24
CA GLN A 87 -7.90 -12.17 16.13
C GLN A 87 -7.02 -12.51 14.93
N LEU A 88 -6.99 -11.69 13.87
CA LEU A 88 -6.33 -12.01 12.60
C LEU A 88 -5.21 -11.02 12.22
N LEU A 89 -5.25 -9.78 12.72
CA LEU A 89 -4.25 -8.76 12.47
C LEU A 89 -2.96 -9.02 13.27
N LYS A 90 -2.14 -9.94 12.79
CA LYS A 90 -0.87 -10.38 13.42
C LYS A 90 0.29 -10.27 12.43
N PRO A 91 1.55 -10.32 12.94
CA PRO A 91 2.71 -10.40 12.08
C PRO A 91 2.67 -11.60 11.12
N GLN A 92 3.11 -11.40 9.89
CA GLN A 92 3.24 -12.43 8.87
C GLN A 92 4.33 -13.44 9.26
N ASP A 93 3.99 -14.72 9.17
CA ASP A 93 4.98 -15.79 9.24
C ASP A 93 5.70 -15.92 7.87
N LEU A 94 7.03 -15.96 7.89
CA LEU A 94 7.87 -16.14 6.70
C LEU A 94 7.56 -17.44 5.95
N ALA A 95 7.17 -18.51 6.66
CA ALA A 95 6.85 -19.80 6.07
C ALA A 95 5.43 -19.87 5.45
N ARG A 96 4.55 -18.93 5.81
CA ARG A 96 3.15 -18.92 5.35
C ARG A 96 3.03 -18.30 3.97
N LEU A 97 2.21 -18.91 3.12
CA LEU A 97 1.96 -18.42 1.76
C LEU A 97 1.07 -17.17 1.76
N GLY A 98 1.15 -16.39 0.69
CA GLY A 98 0.26 -15.24 0.50
C GLY A 98 -1.21 -15.67 0.34
N SER A 99 -1.44 -16.85 -0.25
CA SER A 99 -2.77 -17.46 -0.40
C SER A 99 -3.42 -17.81 0.93
N ASP A 100 -2.64 -17.95 2.00
CA ASP A 100 -3.16 -18.30 3.33
C ASP A 100 -3.24 -17.07 4.23
N THR A 101 -2.82 -15.91 3.75
CA THR A 101 -2.71 -14.68 4.55
C THR A 101 -3.88 -13.76 4.20
N LEU A 102 -4.70 -13.40 5.19
CA LEU A 102 -5.81 -12.47 5.01
C LEU A 102 -5.38 -11.02 5.29
N TYR A 103 -5.85 -10.11 4.44
CA TYR A 103 -5.47 -8.71 4.42
C TYR A 103 -6.69 -7.84 4.10
N PHE A 104 -6.93 -6.77 4.87
CA PHE A 104 -8.05 -5.86 4.61
C PHE A 104 -7.61 -4.79 3.61
N PHE A 105 -8.03 -4.93 2.35
CA PHE A 105 -7.74 -3.99 1.25
C PHE A 105 -8.64 -4.28 0.03
N GLY A 106 -8.85 -3.28 -0.82
CA GLY A 106 -9.53 -3.40 -2.12
C GLY A 106 -11.05 -3.25 -2.03
N ASP A 107 -11.70 -4.14 -1.30
CA ASP A 107 -13.17 -4.32 -1.32
C ASP A 107 -13.88 -3.59 -0.18
N ASN A 108 -13.60 -2.29 0.00
CA ASN A 108 -14.28 -1.51 1.03
C ASN A 108 -15.74 -1.27 0.66
N ASN A 109 -16.65 -1.39 1.63
CA ASN A 109 -18.05 -0.99 1.46
C ASN A 109 -18.16 0.55 1.58
N PHE A 110 -18.27 1.25 0.45
CA PHE A 110 -18.30 2.72 0.41
C PHE A 110 -19.54 3.35 1.04
N THR A 111 -20.64 2.61 1.16
CA THR A 111 -21.81 3.09 1.91
C THR A 111 -21.51 3.13 3.40
N GLU A 112 -20.95 2.03 3.92
CA GLU A 112 -20.64 1.90 5.34
C GLU A 112 -19.46 2.78 5.77
N TRP A 113 -18.38 2.76 4.98
CA TRP A 113 -17.13 3.46 5.27
C TRP A 113 -17.09 4.88 4.71
N GLY A 114 -18.11 5.29 3.96
CA GLY A 114 -18.24 6.60 3.32
C GLY A 114 -17.97 7.79 4.25
N PRO A 115 -18.55 7.85 5.47
CA PRO A 115 -18.28 8.94 6.41
C PRO A 115 -16.80 9.09 6.79
N LEU A 116 -16.03 7.99 6.85
CA LEU A 116 -14.58 8.05 7.08
C LEU A 116 -13.87 8.56 5.83
N PHE A 117 -14.23 8.06 4.65
CA PHE A 117 -13.57 8.43 3.38
C PHE A 117 -13.81 9.89 2.99
N GLN A 118 -14.93 10.48 3.39
CA GLN A 118 -15.20 11.92 3.22
C GLN A 118 -14.23 12.82 4.00
N GLN A 119 -13.53 12.28 5.01
CA GLN A 119 -12.54 13.02 5.79
C GLN A 119 -11.14 12.95 5.18
N TYR A 120 -10.91 12.08 4.19
CA TYR A 120 -9.63 11.96 3.52
C TYR A 120 -9.43 13.08 2.49
N VAL A 121 -8.29 13.76 2.57
CA VAL A 121 -7.84 14.77 1.62
C VAL A 121 -6.87 14.12 0.64
N PRO A 122 -7.27 13.83 -0.61
CA PRO A 122 -6.40 13.18 -1.58
C PRO A 122 -5.35 14.15 -2.14
N PRO A 123 -4.24 13.64 -2.71
CA PRO A 123 -3.24 14.44 -3.42
C PRO A 123 -3.87 15.27 -4.55
N THR A 124 -3.38 16.50 -4.74
CA THR A 124 -3.95 17.47 -5.70
C THR A 124 -3.57 17.20 -7.16
N PHE A 125 -2.53 16.41 -7.40
CA PHE A 125 -2.07 16.08 -8.75
C PHE A 125 -3.01 15.06 -9.41
N ARG A 126 -3.87 15.49 -10.33
CA ARG A 126 -4.75 14.58 -11.07
C ARG A 126 -4.10 14.09 -12.36
N ILE A 127 -4.55 12.94 -12.85
CA ILE A 127 -4.21 12.47 -14.20
C ILE A 127 -5.40 12.78 -15.12
N PRO A 128 -5.21 13.52 -16.23
CA PRO A 128 -6.30 13.84 -17.15
C PRO A 128 -7.04 12.59 -17.62
N GLY A 129 -8.37 12.65 -17.63
CA GLY A 129 -9.21 11.54 -18.10
C GLY A 129 -9.43 10.40 -17.10
N THR A 130 -8.92 10.52 -15.86
CA THR A 130 -9.11 9.50 -14.82
C THR A 130 -10.08 9.94 -13.72
N SER A 131 -10.71 8.96 -13.07
CA SER A 131 -11.54 9.14 -11.88
C SER A 131 -10.94 8.43 -10.66
N PRO A 132 -10.93 9.07 -9.48
CA PRO A 132 -10.37 8.46 -8.28
C PRO A 132 -11.33 7.42 -7.68
N ALA A 133 -10.79 6.26 -7.29
CA ALA A 133 -11.44 5.26 -6.46
C ALA A 133 -10.57 4.95 -5.25
N TYR A 134 -11.12 5.08 -4.03
CA TYR A 134 -10.36 4.85 -2.82
C TYR A 134 -10.26 3.38 -2.45
N SER A 135 -9.17 3.01 -1.80
CA SER A 135 -9.05 1.72 -1.16
C SER A 135 -8.30 1.86 0.15
N PHE A 136 -9.05 1.80 1.24
CA PHE A 136 -8.54 1.82 2.59
C PHE A 136 -8.12 0.42 3.02
N GLY A 137 -7.01 0.33 3.74
CA GLY A 137 -6.52 -0.94 4.21
C GLY A 137 -5.82 -0.90 5.56
N ILE A 138 -5.85 -2.05 6.21
CA ILE A 138 -5.16 -2.33 7.47
C ILE A 138 -4.43 -3.65 7.30
N GLY A 139 -3.18 -3.69 7.78
CA GLY A 139 -2.28 -4.81 7.56
C GLY A 139 -1.34 -5.05 8.72
N GLY A 140 -1.06 -6.31 9.06
CA GLY A 140 -0.07 -6.66 10.07
C GLY A 140 1.36 -6.50 9.56
N SER A 141 2.35 -6.39 10.45
CA SER A 141 3.76 -6.38 10.06
C SER A 141 4.13 -7.60 9.20
N GLY A 142 4.95 -7.42 8.18
CA GLY A 142 5.39 -8.45 7.25
C GLY A 142 4.35 -8.86 6.19
N SER A 143 3.10 -8.40 6.32
CA SER A 143 2.08 -8.62 5.28
C SER A 143 2.24 -7.61 4.13
N GLY A 144 1.64 -7.88 2.98
CA GLY A 144 1.66 -7.00 1.82
C GLY A 144 1.30 -7.79 0.56
N VAL A 145 1.31 -7.12 -0.59
CA VAL A 145 0.93 -7.75 -1.88
C VAL A 145 2.20 -7.92 -2.74
N PRO A 146 2.45 -9.11 -3.31
CA PRO A 146 3.54 -9.36 -4.26
C PRO A 146 3.44 -8.50 -5.51
N PHE A 147 4.42 -8.63 -6.41
CA PHE A 147 4.45 -7.83 -7.64
C PHE A 147 3.20 -8.04 -8.49
N HIS A 148 2.56 -6.93 -8.83
CA HIS A 148 1.44 -6.83 -9.77
C HIS A 148 1.48 -5.45 -10.43
N TRP A 149 0.57 -5.19 -11.35
CA TRP A 149 0.39 -3.87 -11.96
C TRP A 149 -1.07 -3.64 -12.30
N HIS A 150 -1.43 -2.37 -12.45
CA HIS A 150 -2.74 -1.89 -12.90
C HIS A 150 -2.59 -0.43 -13.35
N GLY A 151 -3.72 0.29 -13.47
CA GLY A 151 -3.77 1.73 -13.72
C GLY A 151 -2.95 2.56 -12.73
N PRO A 152 -2.71 3.85 -13.03
CA PRO A 152 -1.94 4.73 -12.15
C PRO A 152 -2.65 4.91 -10.80
N GLY A 153 -1.88 5.32 -9.78
CA GLY A 153 -2.47 5.54 -8.47
C GLY A 153 -1.57 6.22 -7.46
N TYR A 154 -2.19 6.55 -6.34
CA TYR A 154 -1.54 7.07 -5.14
C TYR A 154 -1.64 6.06 -4.00
N SER A 155 -0.66 6.07 -3.10
CA SER A 155 -0.74 5.38 -1.82
C SER A 155 -0.17 6.23 -0.70
N GLU A 156 -0.95 6.45 0.35
CA GLU A 156 -0.59 7.22 1.54
C GLU A 156 -0.60 6.32 2.78
N VAL A 157 0.45 6.40 3.59
CA VAL A 157 0.52 5.73 4.89
C VAL A 157 -0.05 6.66 5.97
N ILE A 158 -0.99 6.16 6.76
CA ILE A 158 -1.65 6.91 7.85
C ILE A 158 -1.04 6.52 9.21
N PHE A 159 -0.80 5.23 9.42
CA PHE A 159 -0.08 4.67 10.56
C PHE A 159 0.86 3.56 10.10
N GLY A 160 1.95 3.36 10.85
CA GLY A 160 2.98 2.38 10.54
C GLY A 160 3.92 2.85 9.43
N ARG A 161 4.58 1.89 8.78
CA ARG A 161 5.52 2.10 7.68
C ARG A 161 5.30 1.04 6.63
N LYS A 162 5.39 1.43 5.35
CA LYS A 162 5.16 0.53 4.22
C LYS A 162 6.27 0.66 3.20
N ARG A 163 7.02 -0.43 2.98
CA ARG A 163 8.06 -0.53 1.96
C ARG A 163 7.43 -0.89 0.61
N TRP A 164 7.82 -0.16 -0.41
CA TRP A 164 7.43 -0.36 -1.79
C TRP A 164 8.62 -0.80 -2.62
N PHE A 165 8.38 -1.70 -3.56
CA PHE A 165 9.33 -2.16 -4.56
C PHE A 165 8.71 -1.94 -5.93
N LEU A 166 9.43 -1.29 -6.84
CA LEU A 166 8.90 -0.73 -8.07
C LEU A 166 9.81 -1.10 -9.26
N TYR A 167 9.21 -1.61 -10.33
CA TYR A 167 9.88 -1.79 -11.61
C TYR A 167 9.11 -1.09 -12.73
N PRO A 168 9.80 -0.53 -13.73
CA PRO A 168 9.13 0.02 -14.89
C PRO A 168 8.45 -1.08 -15.71
N PRO A 169 7.43 -0.76 -16.54
CA PRO A 169 6.60 -1.75 -17.23
C PRO A 169 7.39 -2.76 -18.08
N GLU A 170 8.49 -2.32 -18.69
CA GLU A 170 9.37 -3.11 -19.56
C GLU A 170 10.26 -4.11 -18.80
N LYS A 171 10.35 -4.00 -17.47
CA LYS A 171 11.20 -4.85 -16.63
C LYS A 171 10.35 -5.73 -15.72
N THR A 172 10.00 -6.91 -16.23
CA THR A 172 9.26 -7.92 -15.47
C THR A 172 10.08 -8.40 -14.25
N PRO A 173 9.55 -8.30 -13.02
CA PRO A 173 10.25 -8.79 -11.83
C PRO A 173 10.31 -10.32 -11.79
N HIS A 174 11.37 -10.86 -11.18
CA HIS A 174 11.45 -12.28 -10.85
C HIS A 174 10.78 -12.54 -9.49
N PHE A 175 9.62 -13.18 -9.49
CA PHE A 175 8.87 -13.53 -8.28
C PHE A 175 7.92 -14.72 -8.52
N HIS A 176 7.40 -15.29 -7.44
CA HIS A 176 6.37 -16.34 -7.51
C HIS A 176 5.02 -15.76 -7.03
N PRO A 177 3.94 -15.80 -7.83
CA PRO A 177 2.70 -15.09 -7.52
C PRO A 177 2.02 -15.44 -6.18
N ASN A 178 2.22 -16.66 -5.68
CA ASN A 178 1.68 -17.13 -4.39
C ASN A 178 2.62 -16.95 -3.19
N LYS A 179 3.90 -16.59 -3.40
CA LYS A 179 4.81 -16.29 -2.29
C LYS A 179 4.58 -14.86 -1.81
N THR A 180 4.69 -14.63 -0.51
CA THR A 180 4.56 -13.29 0.07
C THR A 180 5.72 -12.38 -0.35
N THR A 181 5.51 -11.07 -0.34
CA THR A 181 6.59 -10.09 -0.50
C THR A 181 7.68 -10.28 0.56
N LEU A 182 7.31 -10.70 1.77
CA LEU A 182 8.25 -11.03 2.84
C LEU A 182 9.17 -12.19 2.45
N ALA A 183 8.60 -13.31 1.97
CA ALA A 183 9.39 -14.44 1.50
C ALA A 183 10.28 -14.06 0.31
N TRP A 184 9.77 -13.24 -0.62
CA TRP A 184 10.57 -12.72 -1.73
C TRP A 184 11.75 -11.86 -1.24
N LEU A 185 11.53 -10.98 -0.26
CA LEU A 185 12.56 -10.12 0.32
C LEU A 185 13.67 -10.93 1.02
N HIS A 186 13.32 -12.05 1.64
CA HIS A 186 14.30 -12.90 2.34
C HIS A 186 15.04 -13.89 1.43
N HIS A 187 14.39 -14.38 0.38
CA HIS A 187 14.92 -15.50 -0.42
C HIS A 187 15.34 -15.11 -1.84
N THR A 188 14.73 -14.09 -2.42
CA THR A 188 14.98 -13.68 -3.81
C THR A 188 15.76 -12.38 -3.88
N TYR A 189 15.32 -11.34 -3.16
CA TYR A 189 15.96 -10.02 -3.19
C TYR A 189 17.48 -10.04 -2.92
N PRO A 190 18.02 -10.80 -1.93
CA PRO A 190 19.46 -10.82 -1.66
C PRO A 190 20.29 -11.44 -2.80
N MET A 191 19.65 -12.24 -3.64
CA MET A 191 20.27 -12.91 -4.79
C MET A 191 20.26 -12.05 -6.06
N LEU A 192 19.54 -10.93 -6.06
CA LEU A 192 19.45 -10.07 -7.23
C LEU A 192 20.75 -9.28 -7.46
N PRO A 193 21.30 -9.30 -8.69
CA PRO A 193 22.33 -8.35 -9.10
C PRO A 193 21.88 -6.91 -8.85
N LEU A 194 22.82 -6.00 -8.54
CA LEU A 194 22.48 -4.61 -8.23
C LEU A 194 21.66 -3.93 -9.36
N ALA A 195 22.00 -4.20 -10.62
CA ALA A 195 21.28 -3.69 -11.79
C ALA A 195 19.86 -4.24 -11.94
N GLU A 196 19.56 -5.38 -11.29
CA GLU A 196 18.26 -6.04 -11.30
C GLU A 196 17.39 -5.68 -10.09
N ARG A 197 17.93 -4.97 -9.09
CA ARG A 197 17.15 -4.52 -7.93
C ARG A 197 16.04 -3.52 -8.33
N PRO A 198 14.91 -3.50 -7.61
CA PRO A 198 13.84 -2.55 -7.86
C PRO A 198 14.23 -1.14 -7.41
N LEU A 199 13.48 -0.14 -7.88
CA LEU A 199 13.36 1.09 -7.11
C LEU A 199 12.62 0.76 -5.81
N GLU A 200 13.07 1.30 -4.70
CA GLU A 200 12.48 0.97 -3.41
C GLU A 200 12.54 2.10 -2.41
N CYS A 201 11.56 2.11 -1.52
CA CYS A 201 11.47 3.09 -0.46
C CYS A 201 10.45 2.67 0.60
N THR A 202 10.69 3.02 1.84
CA THR A 202 9.72 2.94 2.93
C THR A 202 9.01 4.26 3.10
N LEU A 203 7.71 4.24 2.84
CA LEU A 203 6.79 5.33 3.13
C LEU A 203 6.49 5.41 4.63
N ARG A 204 6.49 6.64 5.13
CA ARG A 204 6.15 7.02 6.50
C ARG A 204 4.80 7.75 6.55
N PRO A 205 4.21 7.90 7.74
CA PRO A 205 2.96 8.64 7.89
C PRO A 205 3.03 10.03 7.26
N GLY A 206 2.08 10.33 6.36
CA GLY A 206 2.01 11.61 5.62
C GLY A 206 2.86 11.68 4.35
N GLU A 207 3.59 10.62 3.98
CA GLU A 207 4.20 10.49 2.66
C GLU A 207 3.23 9.81 1.69
N VAL A 208 3.16 10.32 0.46
CA VAL A 208 2.33 9.78 -0.61
C VAL A 208 3.23 9.27 -1.73
N LEU A 209 3.12 8.00 -2.11
CA LEU A 209 3.71 7.50 -3.34
C LEU A 209 2.71 7.70 -4.49
N TYR A 210 3.19 8.29 -5.59
CA TYR A 210 2.56 8.15 -6.90
C TYR A 210 3.27 7.06 -7.71
N PHE A 211 2.51 6.19 -8.38
CA PHE A 211 3.03 5.26 -9.38
C PHE A 211 2.26 5.40 -10.72
N PRO A 212 2.96 5.45 -11.86
CA PRO A 212 2.32 5.56 -13.17
C PRO A 212 1.63 4.26 -13.62
N ASP A 213 0.89 4.35 -14.72
CA ASP A 213 0.22 3.21 -15.36
C ASP A 213 1.20 2.04 -15.62
N ARG A 214 0.74 0.82 -15.35
CA ARG A 214 1.46 -0.45 -15.58
C ARG A 214 2.80 -0.62 -14.86
N TRP A 215 3.17 0.27 -13.95
CA TRP A 215 4.36 0.05 -13.13
C TRP A 215 4.16 -1.17 -12.24
N TRP A 216 5.09 -2.12 -12.32
CA TRP A 216 5.13 -3.27 -11.43
C TRP A 216 5.41 -2.79 -10.02
N HIS A 217 4.62 -3.24 -9.06
CA HIS A 217 4.80 -2.87 -7.68
C HIS A 217 4.48 -4.02 -6.72
N ALA A 218 5.33 -4.16 -5.70
CA ALA A 218 5.08 -4.99 -4.52
C ALA A 218 5.11 -4.13 -3.26
N THR A 219 4.37 -4.55 -2.25
CA THR A 219 4.26 -3.84 -0.97
C THR A 219 4.58 -4.74 0.21
N LEU A 220 5.10 -4.14 1.27
CA LEU A 220 5.41 -4.81 2.53
C LEU A 220 5.21 -3.84 3.70
N ASN A 221 4.29 -4.15 4.60
CA ASN A 221 4.10 -3.38 5.83
C ASN A 221 5.22 -3.76 6.81
N LEU A 222 6.02 -2.79 7.24
CA LEU A 222 7.09 -3.05 8.22
C LEU A 222 6.54 -3.10 9.65
N ASP A 223 5.48 -2.34 9.90
CA ASP A 223 4.71 -2.35 11.13
C ASP A 223 3.25 -2.72 10.84
N THR A 224 2.44 -2.93 11.88
CA THR A 224 0.99 -2.88 11.69
C THR A 224 0.62 -1.49 11.14
N SER A 225 0.03 -1.48 9.95
CA SER A 225 -0.11 -0.27 9.14
C SER A 225 -1.55 -0.01 8.76
N VAL A 226 -1.92 1.26 8.74
CA VAL A 226 -3.16 1.77 8.17
C VAL A 226 -2.77 2.66 7.00
N PHE A 227 -3.39 2.45 5.85
CA PHE A 227 -3.03 3.15 4.62
C PHE A 227 -4.26 3.31 3.74
N ILE A 228 -4.17 4.22 2.78
CA ILE A 228 -5.21 4.43 1.78
C ILE A 228 -4.56 4.59 0.41
N SER A 229 -5.11 3.90 -0.57
CA SER A 229 -4.73 4.03 -1.96
C SER A 229 -5.83 4.76 -2.73
N THR A 230 -5.46 5.51 -3.76
CA THR A 230 -6.38 6.10 -4.74
C THR A 230 -6.02 5.55 -6.10
N PHE A 231 -6.86 4.68 -6.64
CA PHE A 231 -6.74 4.17 -8.01
C PHE A 231 -7.32 5.18 -8.98
N LEU A 232 -6.65 5.40 -10.10
CA LEU A 232 -7.04 6.35 -11.14
C LEU A 232 -7.43 5.56 -12.38
N GLY A 233 -8.72 5.25 -12.49
CA GLY A 233 -9.31 4.47 -13.58
C GLY A 233 -10.01 5.33 -14.62
#